data_AF-A0A060C6R4-F1
#
_entry.id   AF-A0A060C6R4-F1
#
_cell.length_a   1.000
_cell.length_b   1.000
_cell.length_c   1.000
_cell.angle_alpha   90.00
_cell.angle_beta   90.00
_cell.angle_gamma   90.00
#
_symmetry.space_group_name_H-M   'P 1'
#
loop_
_entity.id
_entity.type
_entity.pdbx_description
1 polymer ?
#
loop_
_entity_poly.entity_id
_entity_poly.type
_entity_poly.pdbx_seq_one_letter_code
_entity_poly.pdbx_strand_id
1 'polypeptide(L)'
;RVKRFAPINEPNVIPWVAYNLGRHAPGKQSYDACLQAIHNLNLAHGKTVTAVRAEAPDAEIGNIVSLGPVRPHYDDAAHEEARIFGDCM
;
A
#
# COMPACT_ATOMS: atom_id res chain seq x y z
N ARG A 1 -15.04 23.80 3.94
CA ARG A 1 -15.20 22.32 4.01
C ARG A 1 -14.00 21.65 3.35
N VAL A 2 -13.76 20.36 3.66
CA VAL A 2 -12.60 19.56 3.18
C VAL A 2 -12.56 19.49 1.65
N LYS A 3 -11.36 19.60 1.05
CA LYS A 3 -11.14 19.63 -0.42
C LYS A 3 -10.29 18.48 -0.96
N ARG A 4 -9.57 17.78 -0.08
CA ARG A 4 -8.65 16.70 -0.44
C ARG A 4 -8.86 15.52 0.50
N PHE A 5 -8.99 14.33 -0.07
CA PHE A 5 -9.22 13.09 0.66
C PHE A 5 -8.08 12.10 0.40
N ALA A 6 -7.56 11.54 1.48
CA ALA A 6 -6.65 10.40 1.47
C ALA A 6 -7.22 9.35 2.44
N PRO A 7 -8.09 8.44 1.97
CA PRO A 7 -8.88 7.60 2.85
C PRO A 7 -8.08 6.47 3.51
N ILE A 8 -6.97 6.05 2.88
CA ILE A 8 -6.08 5.01 3.40
C ILE A 8 -4.65 5.54 3.33
N ASN A 9 -4.02 5.65 4.50
CA ASN A 9 -2.58 5.92 4.61
C ASN A 9 -1.81 4.62 4.42
N GLU A 10 -0.78 4.64 3.58
CA GLU A 10 0.18 3.56 3.36
C GLU A 10 -0.47 2.18 3.07
N PRO A 11 -1.30 2.08 2.02
CA PRO A 11 -1.93 0.81 1.66
C PRO A 11 -0.92 -0.29 1.27
N ASN A 12 0.34 0.07 0.94
CA ASN A 12 1.42 -0.88 0.70
C ASN A 12 2.10 -1.38 1.99
N VAL A 13 2.13 -0.57 3.05
CA VAL A 13 2.78 -0.93 4.33
C VAL A 13 1.86 -1.77 5.20
N ILE A 14 0.58 -1.40 5.31
CA ILE A 14 -0.41 -2.11 6.16
C ILE A 14 -0.36 -3.63 5.96
N PRO A 15 -0.58 -4.19 4.76
CA PRO A 15 -0.64 -5.63 4.58
C PRO A 15 0.69 -6.32 4.93
N TRP A 16 1.82 -5.75 4.49
CA TRP A 16 3.13 -6.31 4.77
C TRP A 16 3.48 -6.31 6.25
N VAL A 17 3.35 -5.18 6.94
CA VAL A 17 3.83 -5.05 8.32
C VAL A 17 2.85 -5.67 9.33
N ALA A 18 1.54 -5.61 9.06
CA ALA A 18 0.52 -6.09 9.98
C ALA A 18 0.10 -7.55 9.78
N TYR A 19 0.16 -8.05 8.53
CA TYR A 19 -0.33 -9.39 8.18
C TYR A 19 0.76 -10.35 7.74
N ASN A 20 1.88 -9.88 7.16
CA ASN A 20 3.00 -10.74 6.82
C ASN A 20 4.09 -10.78 7.91
N LEU A 21 4.60 -9.62 8.33
CA LEU A 21 5.69 -9.54 9.33
C LEU A 21 5.18 -9.61 10.77
N GLY A 22 3.93 -9.22 11.01
CA GLY A 22 3.29 -9.22 12.33
C GLY A 22 3.81 -8.16 13.30
N ARG A 23 4.48 -7.11 12.82
CA ARG A 23 5.03 -6.04 13.68
C ARG A 23 3.98 -5.01 14.08
N HIS A 24 2.93 -4.83 13.27
CA HIS A 24 1.78 -3.98 13.58
C HIS A 24 0.55 -4.82 13.85
N ALA A 25 -0.45 -4.26 14.55
CA ALA A 25 -1.74 -4.90 14.74
C ALA A 25 -2.38 -5.23 13.37
N PRO A 26 -2.98 -6.43 13.17
CA PRO A 26 -3.32 -7.41 14.20
C PRO A 26 -2.20 -8.38 14.59
N GLY A 27 -0.96 -8.19 14.12
CA GLY A 27 0.20 -9.00 14.51
C GLY A 27 0.23 -10.37 13.81
N LYS A 28 -0.40 -10.48 12.65
CA LYS A 28 -0.46 -11.74 11.90
C LYS A 28 0.84 -11.97 11.13
N GLN A 29 1.20 -13.24 10.97
CA GLN A 29 2.33 -13.70 10.17
C GLN A 29 1.83 -14.74 9.15
N SER A 30 1.03 -14.29 8.19
CA SER A 30 0.38 -15.12 7.18
C SER A 30 0.39 -14.41 5.82
N TYR A 31 1.08 -15.02 4.87
CA TYR A 31 1.16 -14.49 3.50
C TYR A 31 -0.22 -14.44 2.83
N ASP A 32 -1.06 -15.45 3.02
CA ASP A 32 -2.43 -15.46 2.49
C ASP A 32 -3.26 -14.31 3.06
N ALA A 33 -3.16 -14.05 4.37
CA ALA A 33 -3.85 -12.92 5.00
C ALA A 33 -3.31 -11.57 4.50
N CYS A 34 -2.01 -11.48 4.20
CA CYS A 34 -1.39 -10.31 3.59
C CYS A 34 -1.99 -10.03 2.19
N LEU A 35 -2.04 -11.04 1.32
CA LEU A 35 -2.63 -10.91 -0.02
C LEU A 35 -4.12 -10.52 0.03
N GLN A 36 -4.88 -11.12 0.95
CA GLN A 36 -6.28 -10.73 1.18
C GLN A 36 -6.41 -9.28 1.66
N ALA A 37 -5.53 -8.84 2.57
CA ALA A 37 -5.51 -7.45 3.02
C ALA A 37 -5.18 -6.48 1.87
N ILE A 38 -4.21 -6.79 1.01
CA ILE A 38 -3.89 -6.00 -0.20
C ILE A 38 -5.14 -5.83 -1.06
N HIS A 39 -5.82 -6.93 -1.39
CA HIS A 39 -7.01 -6.89 -2.23
C HIS A 39 -8.12 -6.03 -1.60
N ASN A 40 -8.39 -6.23 -0.31
CA ASN A 40 -9.45 -5.52 0.40
C ASN A 40 -9.17 -4.02 0.54
N LEU A 41 -7.91 -3.63 0.79
CA LEU A 41 -7.53 -2.22 0.84
C LEU A 41 -7.70 -1.53 -0.52
N ASN A 42 -7.31 -2.18 -1.61
CA ASN A 42 -7.52 -1.66 -2.96
C ASN A 42 -9.01 -1.54 -3.30
N LEU A 43 -9.82 -2.54 -2.94
CA LEU A 43 -11.27 -2.50 -3.13
C LEU A 43 -11.92 -1.40 -2.30
N ALA A 44 -11.51 -1.22 -1.04
CA ALA A 44 -11.99 -0.17 -0.16
C ALA A 44 -11.66 1.21 -0.73
N HIS A 45 -10.44 1.42 -1.22
CA HIS A 45 -10.06 2.68 -1.89
C HIS A 45 -10.97 2.98 -3.07
N GLY A 46 -11.18 2.02 -3.99
CA GLY A 46 -12.05 2.20 -5.15
C GLY A 46 -13.49 2.56 -4.76
N LYS A 47 -14.03 1.90 -3.73
CA LYS A 47 -15.37 2.23 -3.18
C LYS A 47 -15.42 3.64 -2.61
N THR A 48 -14.38 4.08 -1.89
CA THR A 48 -14.32 5.44 -1.34
C THR A 48 -14.20 6.49 -2.45
N VAL A 49 -13.43 6.24 -3.51
CA VAL A 49 -13.37 7.13 -4.69
C VAL A 49 -14.76 7.34 -5.29
N THR A 50 -15.53 6.27 -5.49
CA THR A 50 -16.91 6.36 -6.00
C THR A 50 -17.79 7.20 -5.09
N ALA A 51 -17.74 6.97 -3.77
CA ALA A 51 -18.56 7.70 -2.80
C ALA A 51 -18.20 9.20 -2.73
N VAL A 52 -16.91 9.54 -2.69
CA VAL A 52 -16.47 10.94 -2.63
C VAL A 52 -16.85 11.69 -3.90
N ARG A 53 -16.73 11.07 -5.08
CA ARG A 53 -17.15 11.70 -6.34
C ARG A 53 -18.64 11.97 -6.42
N ALA A 54 -19.47 11.14 -5.78
CA ALA A 54 -20.92 11.33 -5.72
C ALA A 54 -21.32 12.51 -4.82
N GLU A 55 -20.65 12.66 -3.67
CA GLU A 55 -21.03 13.64 -2.64
C GLU A 55 -20.24 14.97 -2.73
N ALA A 56 -19.05 14.93 -3.29
CA ALA A 56 -18.12 16.05 -3.38
C ALA A 56 -17.36 16.00 -4.73
N PRO A 57 -18.03 16.27 -5.86
CA PRO A 57 -17.47 16.10 -7.20
C PRO A 57 -16.23 16.96 -7.46
N ASP A 58 -16.10 18.11 -6.78
CA ASP A 58 -14.95 19.01 -6.91
C ASP A 58 -13.80 18.68 -5.95
N ALA A 59 -13.90 17.61 -5.15
CA ALA A 59 -12.85 17.21 -4.22
C ALA A 59 -11.80 16.33 -4.89
N GLU A 60 -10.53 16.55 -4.55
CA GLU A 60 -9.44 15.65 -4.93
C GLU A 60 -9.44 14.41 -4.03
N ILE A 61 -9.17 13.24 -4.60
CA ILE A 61 -9.04 11.98 -3.85
C ILE A 61 -7.92 11.11 -4.40
N GLY A 62 -7.10 10.55 -3.50
CA GLY A 62 -5.99 9.65 -3.82
C GLY A 62 -5.52 8.87 -2.61
N ASN A 63 -4.39 8.18 -2.71
CA ASN A 63 -3.75 7.48 -1.59
C ASN A 63 -2.43 8.14 -1.20
N ILE A 64 -2.02 7.91 0.04
CA ILE A 64 -0.66 8.22 0.51
C ILE A 64 0.12 6.92 0.48
N VAL A 65 1.14 6.82 -0.37
CA VAL A 65 2.00 5.64 -0.47
C VAL A 65 3.36 5.92 0.14
N SER A 66 3.89 4.98 0.91
CA SER A 66 5.26 5.05 1.41
C SER A 66 6.18 4.41 0.37
N LEU A 67 7.12 5.18 -0.17
CA LEU A 67 8.07 4.69 -1.18
C LEU A 67 9.49 4.73 -0.60
N GLY A 68 10.17 3.58 -0.60
CA GLY A 68 11.57 3.46 -0.20
C GLY A 68 12.40 2.92 -1.37
N PRO A 69 12.99 3.78 -2.23
CA PRO A 69 13.71 3.32 -3.41
C PRO A 69 14.83 2.34 -3.05
N VAL A 70 14.81 1.16 -3.67
CA VAL A 70 15.82 0.12 -3.45
C VAL A 70 16.96 0.31 -4.43
N ARG A 71 18.21 0.26 -3.92
CA ARG A 71 19.43 0.32 -4.72
C ARG A 71 20.18 -1.01 -4.57
N PRO A 72 20.85 -1.49 -5.62
CA PRO A 72 21.65 -2.70 -5.52
C PRO A 72 22.85 -2.40 -4.62
N HIS A 73 23.25 -3.38 -3.80
CA HIS A 73 24.41 -3.21 -2.91
C HIS A 73 25.74 -3.33 -3.67
N TYR A 74 25.79 -4.23 -4.65
CA TYR A 74 26.90 -4.41 -5.58
C TYR A 74 26.42 -4.26 -7.02
N ASP A 75 27.35 -3.89 -7.91
CA ASP A 75 27.10 -3.81 -9.36
C ASP A 75 27.25 -5.20 -9.99
N ASP A 76 26.26 -6.07 -9.72
CA ASP A 76 26.16 -7.40 -10.29
C ASP A 76 24.71 -7.80 -10.58
N ALA A 77 24.54 -8.86 -11.38
CA ALA A 77 23.23 -9.31 -11.84
C ALA A 77 22.32 -9.80 -10.69
N ALA A 78 22.88 -10.42 -9.65
CA ALA A 78 22.09 -10.96 -8.54
C ALA A 78 21.50 -9.84 -7.67
N HIS A 79 22.26 -8.77 -7.45
CA HIS A 79 21.80 -7.61 -6.70
C HIS A 79 20.82 -6.76 -7.52
N GLU A 80 20.97 -6.68 -8.84
CA GLU A 80 19.98 -6.01 -9.69
C GLU A 80 18.67 -6.79 -9.74
N GLU A 81 18.71 -8.13 -9.79
CA GLU A 81 17.51 -8.96 -9.69
C GLU A 81 16.81 -8.76 -8.34
N ALA A 82 17.56 -8.82 -7.22
CA ALA A 82 17.01 -8.61 -5.88
C ALA A 82 16.42 -7.19 -5.70
N ARG A 83 17.03 -6.17 -6.31
CA ARG A 83 16.54 -4.79 -6.28
C ARG A 83 15.13 -4.68 -6.82
N ILE A 84 14.83 -5.35 -7.94
CA ILE A 84 13.50 -5.35 -8.57
C ILE A 84 12.44 -5.90 -7.62
N PHE A 85 12.74 -6.99 -6.90
CA PHE A 85 11.81 -7.55 -5.91
C PHE A 85 11.61 -6.64 -4.69
N GLY A 86 12.66 -5.95 -4.25
CA GLY A 86 12.58 -5.00 -3.14
C GLY A 86 11.79 -3.74 -3.46
N ASP A 87 11.84 -3.27 -4.71
CA ASP A 87 11.12 -2.07 -5.19
C ASP A 87 9.59 -2.28 -5.24
N CYS A 88 9.12 -3.52 -5.10
CA CYS A 88 7.72 -3.89 -5.05
C CYS A 88 7.08 -3.80 -3.65
N MET A 89 7.86 -3.44 -2.61
CA MET A 89 7.37 -3.27 -1.22
C MET A 89 7.27 -1.81 -0.81
#